data_AF-A0A7V5GSX9-F1
#
_entry.id   AF-A0A7V5GSX9-F1
#
_cell.length_a   1.000
_cell.length_b   1.000
_cell.length_c   1.000
_cell.angle_alpha   90.00
_cell.angle_beta   90.00
_cell.angle_gamma   90.00
#
_symmetry.space_group_name_H-M   'P 1'
#
loop_
_entity.id
_entity.type
_entity.pdbx_description
1 polymer ?
#
loop_
_entity_poly.entity_id
_entity_poly.type
_entity_poly.pdbx_seq_one_letter_code
_entity_poly.pdbx_strand_id
1 'polypeptide(L)'
;NKYEEAVENFIYQKSHWILKRRAYFKNRPRIIPEPNRKDYLKYKKLSRQIAEKKLAYFNTFYGFSFKKVFIRNQATRWGSCSSRGNLNFNYRIIFLPEKWCDYVIVHELCHLKELNHSSRFWNLVAKTIPEHKEIRRKMRML
;
A
#
# COMPACT_ATOMS: atom_id res chain seq x y z
N ASN A 1 8.02 40.43 27.95
CA ASN A 1 6.58 40.35 28.29
C ASN A 1 6.15 38.87 28.24
N LYS A 2 5.35 38.33 29.17
CA LYS A 2 4.93 36.89 29.18
C LYS A 2 4.30 36.44 27.85
N TYR A 3 3.72 37.37 27.10
CA TYR A 3 3.19 37.14 25.76
C TYR A 3 4.28 36.93 24.69
N GLU A 4 5.39 37.65 24.76
CA GLU A 4 6.53 37.47 23.83
C GLU A 4 7.18 36.11 24.02
N GLU A 5 7.39 35.68 25.26
CA GLU A 5 7.98 34.38 25.59
C GLU A 5 7.09 33.20 25.14
N ALA A 6 5.77 33.36 25.22
CA ALA A 6 4.81 32.37 24.73
C ALA A 6 4.79 32.29 23.18
N VAL A 7 4.92 33.44 22.50
CA VAL A 7 5.01 33.50 21.04
C VAL A 7 6.33 32.92 20.55
N GLU A 8 7.45 33.22 21.21
CA GLU A 8 8.76 32.65 20.90
C GLU A 8 8.80 31.13 21.11
N ASN A 9 8.23 30.64 22.22
CA ASN A 9 8.11 29.19 22.45
C ASN A 9 7.20 28.51 21.43
N PHE A 10 6.13 29.17 20.99
CA PHE A 10 5.26 28.65 19.93
C PHE A 10 5.99 28.57 18.58
N ILE A 11 6.72 29.63 18.21
CA ILE A 11 7.54 29.67 17.00
C ILE A 11 8.64 28.61 17.08
N TYR A 12 9.29 28.44 18.24
CA TYR A 12 10.32 27.43 18.47
C TYR A 12 9.79 25.99 18.35
N GLN A 13 8.65 25.68 18.96
CA GLN A 13 8.06 24.33 18.86
C GLN A 13 7.61 23.99 17.43
N LYS A 14 7.03 24.95 16.72
CA LYS A 14 6.59 24.73 15.33
C LYS A 14 7.76 24.67 14.36
N SER A 15 8.77 25.52 14.51
CA SER A 15 9.98 25.48 13.70
C SER A 15 10.77 24.18 13.93
N HIS A 16 10.88 23.71 15.17
CA HIS A 16 11.49 22.41 15.49
C HIS A 16 10.71 21.22 14.91
N TRP A 17 9.37 21.25 14.90
CA TRP A 17 8.54 20.25 14.21
C TRP A 17 8.75 20.28 12.69
N ILE A 18 8.81 21.47 12.06
CA ILE A 18 9.07 21.62 10.63
C ILE A 18 10.47 21.10 10.27
N LEU A 19 11.49 21.43 11.07
CA LEU A 19 12.87 20.99 10.85
C LEU A 19 13.04 19.48 11.05
N LYS A 20 12.40 18.88 12.07
CA LYS A 20 12.34 17.41 12.24
C LYS A 20 11.61 16.74 11.08
N ARG A 21 10.50 17.32 10.60
CA ARG A 21 9.76 16.81 9.45
C ARG A 21 10.58 16.92 8.15
N ARG A 22 11.35 17.99 7.99
CA ARG A 22 12.29 18.18 6.87
C ARG A 22 13.43 17.16 6.90
N ALA A 23 14.00 16.85 8.07
CA ALA A 23 15.03 15.81 8.25
C ALA A 23 14.48 14.39 8.00
N TYR A 24 13.24 14.12 8.42
CA TYR A 24 12.52 12.87 8.13
C TYR A 24 12.30 12.65 6.62
N PHE A 25 11.97 13.69 5.86
CA PHE A 25 11.83 13.60 4.40
C PHE A 25 13.16 13.53 3.64
N LYS A 26 14.26 14.05 4.20
CA LYS A 26 15.59 14.08 3.55
C LYS A 26 16.26 12.71 3.47
N ASN A 27 15.91 11.77 4.36
CA ASN A 27 16.48 10.41 4.48
C ASN A 27 15.49 9.27 4.10
N ARG A 28 14.48 9.55 3.27
CA ARG A 28 13.42 8.61 2.84
C ARG A 28 13.80 7.83 1.56
N PRO A 29 13.58 6.50 1.47
CA PRO A 29 13.48 5.82 0.18
C PRO A 29 12.12 6.10 -0.51
N ARG A 30 12.24 6.60 -1.75
CA ARG A 30 11.29 6.90 -2.85
C ARG A 30 9.80 7.15 -2.57
N ILE A 31 9.38 8.33 -3.02
CA ILE A 31 8.04 8.88 -2.95
C ILE A 31 7.05 8.00 -3.71
N ILE A 32 6.02 7.51 -3.03
CA ILE A 32 4.88 6.94 -3.74
C ILE A 32 4.16 8.13 -4.38
N PRO A 33 4.19 8.29 -5.72
CA PRO A 33 3.71 9.51 -6.38
C PRO A 33 2.19 9.62 -6.20
N GLU A 34 1.65 10.80 -5.89
CA GLU A 34 0.19 11.00 -5.81
C GLU A 34 -0.55 10.49 -7.06
N PRO A 35 -1.85 10.16 -6.95
CA PRO A 35 -2.62 9.69 -8.09
C PRO A 35 -2.55 10.71 -9.24
N ASN A 36 -1.90 10.33 -10.34
CA ASN A 36 -1.67 11.21 -11.48
C ASN A 36 -1.96 10.45 -12.77
N ARG A 37 -2.72 11.07 -13.68
CA ARG A 37 -3.11 10.45 -14.96
C ARG A 37 -1.90 10.13 -15.84
N LYS A 38 -0.89 11.00 -15.91
CA LYS A 38 0.32 10.81 -16.72
C LYS A 38 1.11 9.59 -16.23
N ASP A 39 1.37 9.52 -14.93
CA ASP A 39 2.07 8.38 -14.33
C ASP A 39 1.25 7.11 -14.44
N TYR A 40 -0.07 7.17 -14.22
CA TYR A 40 -0.95 6.04 -14.45
C TYR A 40 -0.81 5.48 -15.86
N LEU A 41 -0.92 6.32 -16.90
CA LEU A 41 -0.78 5.88 -18.29
C LEU A 41 0.60 5.27 -18.57
N LYS A 42 1.66 5.87 -18.02
CA LYS A 42 3.04 5.39 -18.16
C LYS A 42 3.26 4.03 -17.50
N TYR A 43 2.75 3.83 -16.29
CA TYR A 43 3.09 2.69 -15.44
C TYR A 43 2.02 1.58 -15.42
N LYS A 44 0.83 1.80 -16.01
CA LYS A 44 -0.27 0.83 -16.01
C LYS A 44 0.14 -0.55 -16.54
N LYS A 45 0.88 -0.59 -17.65
CA LYS A 45 1.33 -1.86 -18.26
C LYS A 45 2.30 -2.61 -17.36
N LEU A 46 3.32 -1.92 -16.85
CA LEU A 46 4.31 -2.50 -15.92
C LEU A 46 3.64 -3.00 -14.63
N SER A 47 2.72 -2.21 -14.08
CA SER A 47 1.97 -2.58 -12.87
C SER A 47 1.15 -3.84 -13.07
N ARG A 48 0.53 -3.99 -14.24
CA ARG A 48 -0.20 -5.22 -14.61
C ARG A 48 0.75 -6.42 -14.65
N GLN A 49 1.88 -6.31 -15.34
CA GLN A 49 2.85 -7.40 -15.47
C GLN A 49 3.39 -7.84 -14.10
N ILE A 50 3.70 -6.89 -13.22
CA ILE A 50 4.16 -7.18 -11.86
C ILE A 50 3.05 -7.87 -11.04
N ALA A 51 1.82 -7.34 -11.10
CA ALA A 51 0.69 -7.94 -10.39
C ALA A 51 0.39 -9.37 -10.87
N GLU A 52 0.34 -9.59 -12.18
CA GLU A 52 0.08 -10.90 -12.77
C GLU A 52 1.20 -11.90 -12.45
N LYS A 53 2.47 -11.48 -12.52
CA LYS A 53 3.61 -12.34 -12.14
C LYS A 53 3.54 -12.75 -10.68
N LYS A 54 3.30 -11.80 -9.77
CA LYS A 54 3.20 -12.07 -8.34
C LYS A 54 1.95 -12.89 -7.99
N LEU A 55 0.82 -12.63 -8.64
CA LEU A 55 -0.38 -13.46 -8.52
C LEU A 55 -0.10 -14.90 -8.95
N ALA A 56 0.53 -15.11 -10.11
CA ALA A 56 0.87 -16.44 -10.57
C ALA A 56 1.76 -17.18 -9.55
N TYR A 57 2.79 -16.50 -9.04
CA TYR A 57 3.67 -17.04 -7.99
C TYR A 57 2.91 -17.37 -6.70
N PHE A 58 2.22 -16.41 -6.08
CA PHE A 58 1.55 -16.65 -4.80
C PHE A 58 0.38 -17.62 -4.92
N ASN A 59 -0.32 -17.65 -6.05
CA ASN A 59 -1.42 -18.58 -6.24
C ASN A 59 -0.99 -20.05 -6.29
N THR A 60 0.31 -20.35 -6.48
CA THR A 60 0.84 -21.71 -6.29
C THR A 60 0.62 -22.26 -4.87
N PHE A 61 0.51 -21.40 -3.85
CA PHE A 61 0.25 -21.79 -2.46
C PHE A 61 -1.25 -21.94 -2.13
N TYR A 62 -2.13 -21.36 -2.96
CA TYR A 62 -3.55 -21.22 -2.66
C TYR A 62 -4.46 -22.02 -3.62
N GLY A 63 -4.10 -22.10 -4.90
CA GLY A 63 -4.91 -22.76 -5.93
C GLY A 63 -6.25 -22.07 -6.20
N PHE A 64 -6.36 -20.76 -6.01
CA PHE A 64 -7.62 -20.05 -6.20
C PHE A 64 -7.85 -19.69 -7.67
N SER A 65 -9.11 -19.68 -8.10
CA SER A 65 -9.52 -19.14 -9.40
C SER A 65 -9.93 -17.67 -9.26
N PHE A 66 -9.38 -16.80 -10.13
CA PHE A 66 -9.84 -15.43 -10.27
C PHE A 66 -10.19 -15.13 -11.72
N LYS A 67 -10.97 -14.05 -11.93
CA LYS A 67 -11.37 -13.58 -13.26
C LYS A 67 -10.33 -12.61 -13.81
N LYS A 68 -10.70 -11.33 -13.95
CA LYS A 68 -9.85 -10.33 -14.59
C LYS A 68 -9.01 -9.57 -13.56
N VAL A 69 -7.80 -9.18 -13.99
CA VAL A 69 -6.92 -8.27 -13.26
C VAL A 69 -7.01 -6.86 -13.85
N PHE A 70 -7.33 -5.88 -13.02
CA PHE A 70 -7.45 -4.49 -13.41
C PHE A 70 -6.43 -3.61 -12.69
N ILE A 71 -5.86 -2.66 -13.42
CA ILE A 71 -4.98 -1.63 -12.88
C ILE A 71 -5.70 -0.28 -12.88
N ARG A 72 -5.81 0.33 -11.70
CA ARG A 72 -6.58 1.56 -11.44
C ARG A 72 -5.69 2.69 -10.91
N ASN A 73 -6.16 3.92 -11.04
CA ASN A 73 -5.56 5.12 -10.46
C ASN A 73 -6.43 5.60 -9.28
N GLN A 74 -6.42 4.85 -8.17
CA GLN A 74 -7.26 5.15 -7.01
C GLN A 74 -6.50 6.02 -6.00
N ALA A 75 -7.21 6.91 -5.32
CA ALA A 75 -6.62 7.77 -4.31
C ALA A 75 -6.45 7.06 -2.96
N THR A 76 -7.44 6.27 -2.55
CA THR A 76 -7.58 5.83 -1.15
C THR A 76 -7.28 4.36 -0.89
N ARG A 77 -7.01 3.57 -1.94
CA ARG A 77 -6.79 2.12 -1.78
C ARG A 77 -5.70 1.57 -2.69
N TRP A 78 -5.06 0.50 -2.19
CA TRP A 78 -4.01 -0.25 -2.88
C TRP A 78 -4.55 -1.36 -3.76
N GLY A 79 -5.70 -1.93 -3.40
CA GLY A 79 -6.39 -2.95 -4.16
C GLY A 79 -7.85 -3.12 -3.73
N SER A 80 -8.54 -4.02 -4.43
CA SER A 80 -9.83 -4.58 -4.02
C SER A 80 -10.18 -5.82 -4.84
N CYS A 81 -10.74 -6.84 -4.19
CA CYS A 81 -11.42 -7.96 -4.84
C CYS A 81 -12.94 -7.71 -4.93
N SER A 82 -13.54 -7.93 -6.09
CA SER A 82 -15.00 -7.89 -6.23
C SER A 82 -15.64 -9.24 -5.87
N SER A 83 -16.93 -9.24 -5.53
CA SER A 83 -17.72 -10.47 -5.32
C SER A 83 -17.76 -11.40 -6.54
N ARG A 84 -17.46 -10.88 -7.74
CA ARG A 84 -17.37 -11.67 -8.98
C ARG A 84 -15.99 -12.29 -9.18
N GLY A 85 -15.04 -12.10 -8.27
CA GLY A 85 -13.66 -12.60 -8.37
C GLY A 85 -12.74 -11.79 -9.28
N ASN A 86 -13.05 -10.50 -9.53
CA ASN A 86 -12.12 -9.61 -10.22
C ASN A 86 -11.16 -8.95 -9.22
N LEU A 87 -9.87 -8.99 -9.52
CA LEU A 87 -8.84 -8.37 -8.71
C LEU A 87 -8.50 -7.00 -9.28
N ASN A 88 -8.48 -5.98 -8.43
CA ASN A 88 -8.10 -4.62 -8.81
C ASN A 88 -6.89 -4.22 -8.00
N PHE A 89 -5.91 -3.61 -8.65
CA PHE A 89 -4.74 -3.04 -8.00
C PHE A 89 -4.52 -1.61 -8.41
N ASN A 90 -3.98 -0.82 -7.49
CA ASN A 90 -3.48 0.51 -7.80
C ASN A 90 -2.20 0.39 -8.63
N TYR A 91 -2.03 1.19 -9.68
CA TYR A 91 -0.77 1.20 -10.43
C TYR A 91 0.44 1.54 -9.54
N ARG A 92 0.20 2.28 -8.44
CA ARG A 92 1.25 2.70 -7.50
C ARG A 92 1.89 1.53 -6.73
N ILE A 93 1.37 0.30 -6.82
CA ILE A 93 1.98 -0.87 -6.16
C ILE A 93 3.44 -1.11 -6.57
N ILE A 94 3.85 -0.62 -7.74
CA ILE A 94 5.23 -0.76 -8.24
C ILE A 94 6.22 0.15 -7.52
N PHE A 95 5.74 1.15 -6.78
CA PHE A 95 6.56 2.07 -5.99
C PHE A 95 6.62 1.66 -4.51
N LEU A 96 5.90 0.61 -4.13
CA LEU A 96 5.98 0.06 -2.79
C LEU A 96 7.29 -0.72 -2.62
N PRO A 97 7.85 -0.79 -1.40
CA PRO A 97 8.82 -1.81 -1.07
C PRO A 97 8.30 -3.19 -1.48
N GLU A 98 9.18 -4.07 -1.95
CA GLU A 98 8.76 -5.34 -2.56
C GLU A 98 7.81 -6.16 -1.68
N LYS A 99 8.15 -6.34 -0.40
CA LYS A 99 7.30 -7.04 0.57
C LYS A 99 5.92 -6.42 0.77
N TRP A 100 5.80 -5.11 0.60
CA TRP A 100 4.51 -4.41 0.73
C TRP A 100 3.67 -4.58 -0.53
N CYS A 101 4.32 -4.62 -1.70
CA CYS A 101 3.68 -5.02 -2.94
C CYS A 101 3.12 -6.45 -2.82
N ASP A 102 3.95 -7.39 -2.35
CA ASP A 102 3.54 -8.79 -2.11
C ASP A 102 2.36 -8.89 -1.16
N TYR A 103 2.41 -8.17 -0.03
CA TYR A 103 1.30 -8.08 0.91
C TYR A 103 0.00 -7.63 0.24
N VAL A 104 0.02 -6.58 -0.59
CA VAL A 104 -1.19 -6.12 -1.31
C VAL A 104 -1.69 -7.19 -2.28
N ILE A 105 -0.80 -7.83 -3.04
CA ILE A 105 -1.18 -8.90 -3.98
C ILE A 105 -1.85 -10.07 -3.23
N VAL A 106 -1.22 -10.56 -2.16
CA VAL A 106 -1.72 -11.66 -1.34
C VAL A 106 -3.02 -11.29 -0.63
N HIS A 107 -3.16 -10.05 -0.16
CA HIS A 107 -4.37 -9.56 0.49
C HIS A 107 -5.58 -9.68 -0.44
N GLU A 108 -5.47 -9.16 -1.66
CA GLU A 108 -6.57 -9.24 -2.63
C GLU A 108 -6.80 -10.66 -3.14
N LEU A 109 -5.74 -11.47 -3.27
CA LEU A 109 -5.87 -12.88 -3.64
C LEU A 109 -6.64 -13.68 -2.56
N CYS A 110 -6.36 -13.46 -1.28
CA CYS A 110 -7.04 -14.12 -0.17
C CYS A 110 -8.54 -13.78 -0.10
N HIS A 111 -8.93 -12.61 -0.62
CA HIS A 111 -10.35 -12.24 -0.70
C HIS A 111 -11.16 -13.13 -1.65
N LEU A 112 -10.53 -13.89 -2.55
CA LEU A 112 -11.24 -14.90 -3.36
C LEU A 112 -11.84 -16.02 -2.52
N LYS A 113 -11.28 -16.28 -1.34
CA LYS A 113 -11.76 -17.32 -0.42
C LYS A 113 -12.53 -16.75 0.77
N GLU A 114 -12.08 -15.62 1.31
CA GLU A 114 -12.68 -14.98 2.49
C GLU A 114 -12.90 -13.48 2.21
N LEU A 115 -14.15 -13.08 1.94
CA LEU A 115 -14.46 -11.69 1.55
C LEU A 115 -14.38 -10.69 2.73
N ASN A 116 -14.40 -11.17 3.97
CA ASN A 116 -14.27 -10.34 5.17
C ASN A 116 -12.88 -10.51 5.80
N HIS A 117 -12.50 -9.58 6.69
CA HIS A 117 -11.22 -9.62 7.40
C HIS A 117 -11.29 -10.44 8.71
N SER A 118 -11.95 -11.61 8.67
CA SER A 118 -12.03 -12.54 9.80
C SER A 118 -10.68 -13.17 10.15
N SER A 119 -10.62 -13.91 11.26
CA SER A 119 -9.44 -14.70 11.63
C SER A 119 -9.01 -15.66 10.51
N ARG A 120 -9.97 -16.29 9.81
CA ARG A 120 -9.71 -17.17 8.66
C ARG A 120 -8.98 -16.43 7.53
N PHE A 121 -9.42 -15.21 7.21
CA PHE A 121 -8.75 -14.37 6.21
C PHE A 121 -7.29 -14.08 6.61
N TRP A 122 -7.05 -13.64 7.85
CA TRP A 122 -5.70 -13.33 8.28
C TRP A 122 -4.80 -14.56 8.35
N ASN A 123 -5.35 -15.72 8.69
CA ASN A 123 -4.63 -16.99 8.62
C ASN A 123 -4.21 -17.33 7.18
N LEU A 124 -5.06 -17.05 6.17
CA LEU A 124 -4.68 -17.23 4.76
C LEU A 124 -3.55 -16.30 4.34
N VAL A 125 -3.61 -15.02 4.72
CA VAL A 125 -2.55 -14.05 4.42
C VAL A 125 -1.24 -14.47 5.07
N ALA A 126 -1.28 -14.90 6.33
CA ALA A 126 -0.09 -15.30 7.09
C ALA A 126 0.64 -16.53 6.53
N LYS A 127 -0.01 -17.35 5.68
CA LYS A 127 0.64 -18.51 5.03
C LYS A 127 1.84 -18.12 4.18
N THR A 128 1.78 -16.96 3.54
CA THR A 128 2.86 -16.49 2.65
C THR A 128 3.47 -15.18 3.12
N ILE A 129 2.74 -14.38 3.91
CA ILE A 129 3.20 -13.10 4.46
C ILE A 129 3.02 -13.11 5.99
N PRO A 130 3.87 -13.83 6.75
CA PRO A 130 3.75 -13.90 8.21
C PRO A 130 3.89 -12.52 8.89
N GLU A 131 4.65 -11.59 8.31
CA GLU A 131 4.84 -10.22 8.81
C GLU A 131 3.70 -9.24 8.48
N HIS A 132 2.56 -9.72 7.95
CA HIS A 132 1.48 -8.89 7.41
C HIS A 132 0.96 -7.83 8.39
N LYS A 133 0.97 -8.11 9.70
CA LYS A 133 0.52 -7.18 10.75
C LYS A 133 1.39 -5.93 10.79
N GLU A 134 2.70 -6.10 10.68
CA GLU A 134 3.66 -4.99 10.70
C GLU A 134 3.56 -4.15 9.43
N ILE A 135 3.47 -4.81 8.27
CA ILE A 135 3.28 -4.13 6.98
C ILE A 135 2.01 -3.29 7.00
N ARG A 136 0.88 -3.88 7.43
CA ARG A 136 -0.40 -3.16 7.54
C ARG A 136 -0.31 -1.95 8.47
N ARG A 137 0.38 -2.08 9.60
CA ARG A 137 0.62 -0.96 10.54
C ARG A 137 1.39 0.17 9.86
N LYS A 138 2.48 -0.16 9.15
CA LYS A 138 3.31 0.84 8.45
C LYS A 138 2.56 1.52 7.29
N MET A 139 1.75 0.76 6.54
CA MET A 139 0.96 1.30 5.43
C MET A 139 -0.16 2.26 5.86
N ARG A 140 -0.67 2.17 7.10
CA ARG A 140 -1.65 3.13 7.65
C ARG A 140 -1.05 4.51 7.96
N MET A 141 0.27 4.61 8.01
CA MET A 141 0.99 5.86 8.29
C MET A 141 1.46 6.56 7.00
N LEU A 142 1.20 5.96 5.83
CA LEU A 142 1.41 6.58 4.52
C LEU A 142 0.26 7.55 4.20
#